data_AF-A0A3S5C2X7-F1
#
_entry.id   AF-A0A3S5C2X7-F1
#
_cell.length_a   1.000
_cell.length_b   1.000
_cell.length_c   1.000
_cell.angle_alpha   90.00
_cell.angle_beta   90.00
_cell.angle_gamma   90.00
#
_symmetry.space_group_name_H-M   'P 1'
#
loop_
_entity.id
_entity.type
_entity.pdbx_description
1 polymer ?
#
loop_
_entity_poly.entity_id
_entity_poly.type
_entity_poly.pdbx_seq_one_letter_code
_entity_poly.pdbx_strand_id
1 'polypeptide(L)'
;MENNCPRNHSASNSKADLFSVCDQFNQVRPEEVDVLKDEARVDELISKTDLVVSMVPWVFHPVVMRYCIKHKKNILTASYYTPGLVEMEKE
;
A
#
# COMPACT_ATOMS: atom_id res chain seq x y z
N MET A 1 -7.29 1.48 28.84
CA MET A 1 -5.95 1.70 28.24
C MET A 1 -5.84 0.75 27.06
N GLU A 2 -6.41 1.13 25.91
CA GLU A 2 -6.48 0.24 24.74
C GLU A 2 -5.26 0.44 23.84
N ASN A 3 -4.35 -0.54 23.90
CA ASN A 3 -3.62 -1.12 22.77
C ASN A 3 -3.07 -0.14 21.69
N ASN A 4 -2.08 0.67 22.04
CA ASN A 4 -1.27 1.42 21.07
C ASN A 4 -0.15 0.56 20.44
N CYS A 5 -0.46 -0.68 20.05
CA CYS A 5 0.47 -1.48 19.25
C CYS A 5 0.20 -1.15 17.78
N PRO A 6 1.16 -0.55 17.04
CA PRO A 6 0.97 -0.23 15.63
C PRO A 6 0.73 -1.53 14.86
N ARG A 7 -0.49 -1.69 14.35
CA ARG A 7 -0.87 -2.85 13.55
C ARG A 7 -0.59 -2.51 12.09
N ASN A 8 0.32 -3.24 11.47
CA ASN A 8 0.63 -3.10 10.06
C ASN A 8 -0.54 -3.62 9.23
N HIS A 9 -0.82 -3.01 8.09
CA HIS A 9 -1.83 -3.49 7.14
C HIS A 9 -1.14 -4.16 5.96
N SER A 10 -1.54 -5.38 5.63
CA SER A 10 -1.13 -6.06 4.40
C SER A 10 -2.31 -6.08 3.45
N ALA A 11 -2.14 -5.53 2.25
CA ALA A 11 -3.20 -5.41 1.27
C ALA A 11 -2.87 -6.22 0.00
N SER A 12 -3.82 -7.04 -0.45
CA SER A 12 -3.66 -7.86 -1.66
C SER A 12 -5.01 -8.22 -2.28
N ASN A 13 -5.02 -8.45 -3.59
CA ASN A 13 -6.18 -8.96 -4.32
C ASN A 13 -6.28 -10.50 -4.29
N SER A 14 -5.22 -11.18 -3.88
CA SER A 14 -5.20 -12.65 -3.72
C SER A 14 -5.44 -13.00 -2.26
N LYS A 15 -6.66 -13.45 -1.97
CA LYS A 15 -7.09 -13.83 -0.62
C LYS A 15 -6.20 -14.95 -0.05
N ALA A 16 -5.97 -16.02 -0.81
CA ALA A 16 -5.20 -17.17 -0.34
C ALA A 16 -3.77 -16.76 0.08
N ASP A 17 -3.09 -15.98 -0.77
CA ASP A 17 -1.73 -15.52 -0.50
C ASP A 17 -1.71 -14.56 0.69
N LEU A 18 -2.68 -13.64 0.76
CA LEU A 18 -2.80 -12.67 1.84
C LEU A 18 -2.86 -13.34 3.22
N PHE A 19 -3.75 -14.31 3.39
CA PHE A 19 -3.89 -15.02 4.66
C PHE A 19 -2.65 -15.88 4.95
N SER A 20 -2.08 -16.56 3.94
CA SER A 20 -0.86 -17.38 4.14
C SER A 20 0.35 -16.59 4.66
N VAL A 21 0.46 -15.31 4.25
CA VAL A 21 1.50 -14.40 4.71
C VAL A 21 1.14 -13.85 6.08
N CYS A 22 -0.09 -13.35 6.26
CA CYS A 22 -0.49 -12.70 7.52
C CYS A 22 -0.52 -13.68 8.71
N ASP A 23 -0.83 -14.95 8.48
CA ASP A 23 -0.84 -15.98 9.54
C ASP A 23 0.54 -16.21 10.16
N GLN A 24 1.62 -15.80 9.48
CA GLN A 24 2.99 -15.88 10.00
C GLN A 24 3.35 -14.71 10.93
N PHE A 25 2.53 -13.65 11.00
CA PHE A 25 2.86 -12.41 11.70
C PHE A 25 1.73 -11.94 12.63
N ASN A 26 2.02 -11.85 13.93
CA ASN A 26 1.02 -11.51 14.97
C ASN A 26 0.56 -10.04 14.98
N GLN A 27 1.15 -9.16 14.16
CA GLN A 27 0.90 -7.71 14.17
C GLN A 27 0.45 -7.18 12.80
N VAL A 28 -0.02 -8.06 11.90
CA VAL A 28 -0.47 -7.71 10.56
C VAL A 28 -1.98 -7.91 10.47
N ARG A 29 -2.68 -6.93 9.92
CA ARG A 29 -4.09 -7.02 9.55
C ARG A 29 -4.21 -7.27 8.04
N PRO A 30 -4.86 -8.37 7.61
CA PRO A 30 -5.13 -8.61 6.21
C PRO A 30 -6.24 -7.67 5.72
N GLU A 31 -6.02 -7.04 4.56
CA GLU A 31 -6.96 -6.20 3.84
C GLU A 31 -7.09 -6.75 2.42
N GLU A 32 -8.25 -7.29 2.07
CA GLU A 32 -8.53 -7.76 0.71
C GLU A 32 -8.86 -6.53 -0.16
N VAL A 33 -7.94 -6.17 -1.07
CA VAL A 33 -8.01 -4.92 -1.85
C VAL A 33 -7.41 -5.13 -3.24
N ASP A 34 -8.16 -4.77 -4.28
CA ASP A 34 -7.66 -4.62 -5.64
C ASP A 34 -7.35 -3.15 -5.94
N VAL A 35 -6.07 -2.83 -6.17
CA VAL A 35 -5.59 -1.45 -6.39
C VAL A 35 -6.23 -0.75 -7.60
N LEU A 36 -6.83 -1.49 -8.53
CA LEU A 36 -7.51 -0.93 -9.69
C LEU A 36 -9.03 -0.79 -9.52
N LYS A 37 -9.64 -1.52 -8.57
CA LYS A 37 -11.10 -1.52 -8.37
C LYS A 37 -11.52 -0.81 -7.09
N ASP A 38 -10.70 -0.88 -6.05
CA ASP A 38 -11.04 -0.45 -4.69
C ASP A 38 -10.33 0.86 -4.32
N GLU A 39 -10.31 1.84 -5.24
CA GLU A 39 -9.62 3.12 -5.09
C GLU A 39 -9.94 3.84 -3.77
N ALA A 40 -11.22 3.84 -3.36
CA ALA A 40 -11.64 4.47 -2.11
C ALA A 40 -11.03 3.79 -0.88
N ARG A 41 -10.88 2.46 -0.91
CA ARG A 41 -10.27 1.71 0.18
C ARG A 41 -8.77 1.92 0.24
N VAL A 42 -8.10 1.98 -0.92
CA VAL A 42 -6.68 2.32 -1.04
C VAL A 42 -6.41 3.72 -0.47
N ASP A 43 -7.21 4.71 -0.85
CA ASP A 43 -7.13 6.10 -0.35
C ASP A 43 -7.25 6.15 1.18
N GLU A 44 -8.24 5.45 1.74
CA GLU A 44 -8.45 5.37 3.19
C GLU A 44 -7.26 4.71 3.91
N LEU A 45 -6.77 3.58 3.41
CA LEU A 45 -5.64 2.87 4.00
C LEU A 45 -4.39 3.73 4.01
N ILE A 46 -4.05 4.37 2.89
CA ILE A 46 -2.88 5.23 2.77
C ILE A 46 -2.99 6.46 3.69
N SER A 47 -4.17 7.06 3.84
CA SER A 47 -4.35 8.21 4.74
C SER A 47 -3.97 7.89 6.20
N LYS A 48 -4.15 6.63 6.61
CA LYS A 48 -3.96 6.14 7.98
C LYS A 48 -2.58 5.54 8.25
N THR A 49 -1.72 5.40 7.24
CA THR A 49 -0.36 4.86 7.38
C THR A 49 0.69 5.96 7.41
N ASP A 50 1.87 5.66 7.95
CA ASP A 50 3.03 6.57 7.92
C ASP A 50 3.96 6.30 6.73
N LEU A 51 4.05 5.02 6.34
CA LEU A 51 4.89 4.52 5.26
C LEU A 51 4.14 3.46 4.46
N VAL A 52 4.21 3.55 3.14
CA VAL A 52 3.64 2.58 2.20
C VAL A 52 4.78 1.77 1.58
N VAL A 53 4.74 0.45 1.68
CA VAL A 53 5.66 -0.44 0.95
C VAL A 53 4.91 -1.10 -0.18
N SER A 54 5.21 -0.72 -1.41
CA SER A 54 4.46 -1.13 -2.59
C SER A 54 5.20 -2.24 -3.34
N MET A 55 4.77 -3.48 -3.11
CA MET A 55 5.27 -4.71 -3.77
C MET A 55 4.36 -5.18 -4.91
N VAL A 56 3.49 -4.30 -5.42
CA VAL A 56 2.67 -4.58 -6.61
C VAL A 56 3.51 -4.52 -7.88
N PRO A 57 3.06 -5.12 -9.01
CA PRO A 57 3.71 -4.93 -10.30
C PRO A 57 3.90 -3.45 -10.64
N TRP A 58 5.06 -3.12 -11.21
CA TRP A 58 5.51 -1.73 -11.41
C TRP A 58 4.54 -0.83 -12.19
N VAL A 59 3.74 -1.43 -13.08
CA VAL A 59 2.71 -0.75 -13.87
C VAL A 59 1.66 -0.06 -12.98
N PHE A 60 1.45 -0.58 -11.78
CA PHE A 60 0.45 -0.07 -10.83
C PHE A 60 1.03 0.90 -9.80
N HIS A 61 2.35 1.10 -9.75
CA HIS A 61 2.95 2.06 -8.82
C HIS A 61 2.41 3.49 -8.98
N PRO A 62 2.17 4.02 -10.19
CA PRO A 62 1.58 5.36 -10.34
C PRO A 62 0.21 5.49 -9.66
N VAL A 63 -0.60 4.42 -9.63
CA VAL A 63 -1.92 4.43 -8.97
C VAL A 63 -1.76 4.64 -7.47
N VAL A 64 -0.92 3.84 -6.83
CA VAL A 64 -0.64 3.93 -5.39
C VAL A 64 0.05 5.26 -5.05
N MET A 65 1.02 5.68 -5.87
CA MET A 65 1.80 6.90 -5.71
C MET A 65 0.92 8.16 -5.68
N ARG A 66 -0.12 8.25 -6.54
CA ARG A 66 -1.05 9.39 -6.54
C ARG A 66 -1.69 9.61 -5.18
N TYR A 67 -2.12 8.55 -4.49
CA TYR A 67 -2.69 8.65 -3.15
C TYR A 67 -1.63 8.94 -2.09
N CYS A 68 -0.42 8.39 -2.23
CA CYS A 68 0.70 8.73 -1.35
C CYS A 68 1.03 10.23 -1.42
N ILE A 69 1.12 10.81 -2.62
CA ILE A 69 1.35 12.26 -2.82
C ILE A 69 0.21 13.07 -2.22
N LYS A 70 -1.05 12.72 -2.53
CA LYS A 70 -2.25 13.37 -1.99
C LYS A 70 -2.23 13.48 -0.46
N HIS A 71 -1.81 12.41 0.23
CA HIS A 71 -1.76 12.35 1.70
C HIS A 71 -0.38 12.67 2.29
N LYS A 72 0.60 13.04 1.46
CA LYS A 72 1.99 13.31 1.84
C LYS A 72 2.62 12.15 2.62
N LYS A 73 2.42 10.93 2.13
CA LYS A 73 2.94 9.70 2.73
C LYS A 73 4.19 9.23 2.01
N ASN A 74 5.13 8.73 2.79
CA ASN A 74 6.34 8.12 2.23
C ASN A 74 5.99 6.79 1.57
N ILE A 75 6.68 6.47 0.47
CA ILE A 75 6.52 5.21 -0.23
C ILE A 75 7.88 4.60 -0.58
N LEU A 76 7.97 3.28 -0.44
CA LEU A 76 9.11 2.47 -0.88
C LEU A 76 8.62 1.48 -1.92
N THR A 77 9.31 1.40 -3.06
CA THR A 77 9.07 0.39 -4.10
C THR A 77 10.35 -0.41 -4.32
N ALA A 78 10.20 -1.69 -4.67
CA ALA A 78 11.32 -2.56 -5.05
C ALA A 78 11.47 -2.67 -6.58
N SER A 79 11.00 -1.66 -7.31
CA SER A 79 11.03 -1.60 -8.77
C SER A 79 12.03 -0.58 -9.27
N TYR A 80 12.37 -0.66 -10.56
CA TYR A 80 13.12 0.40 -11.23
C TYR A 80 12.35 1.72 -11.28
N TYR A 81 13.10 2.81 -11.41
CA TYR A 81 12.56 4.15 -11.62
C TYR A 81 12.09 4.29 -13.07
N THR A 82 10.78 4.27 -13.27
CA THR A 82 10.15 4.28 -14.61
C THR A 82 9.78 5.69 -15.07
N PRO A 83 9.63 5.96 -16.38
CA PRO A 83 9.25 7.28 -16.87
C PRO A 83 7.95 7.83 -16.25
N GLY A 84 6.97 6.95 -15.98
CA GLY A 84 5.73 7.36 -15.30
C GLY A 84 5.95 7.83 -13.86
N LEU A 85 6.97 7.33 -13.16
CA LEU A 85 7.34 7.85 -11.83
C LEU A 85 8.14 9.15 -11.92
N VAL A 86 8.99 9.30 -12.96
CA VAL A 86 9.75 10.54 -13.23
C VAL A 86 8.81 11.72 -13.45
N GLU A 87 7.70 11.51 -14.17
CA GLU A 87 6.70 12.56 -14.40
C GLU A 87 6.06 13.04 -13.08
N MET A 88 5.88 12.13 -12.12
CA MET A 88 5.27 12.42 -10.82
C MET A 88 6.24 13.10 -9.83
N GLU A 89 7.54 13.15 -10.10
CA GLU A 89 8.53 13.83 -9.24
C GLU A 89 8.28 15.35 -9.14
N LYS A 90 7.56 15.92 -10.10
CA LYS A 90 7.25 17.34 -10.19
C LYS A 90 5.99 17.75 -9.41
N GLU A 91 5.22 16.79 -8.92
CA GLU A 91 3.99 17.00 -8.14
C GLU A 91 4.29 17.23 -6.64
#